data_AF-A0A371YII1-F1
#
_entry.id   AF-A0A371YII1-F1
#
_cell.length_a   1.000
_cell.length_b   1.000
_cell.length_c   1.000
_cell.angle_alpha   90.00
_cell.angle_beta   90.00
_cell.angle_gamma   90.00
#
_symmetry.space_group_name_H-M   'P 1'
#
loop_
_entity.id
_entity.type
_entity.pdbx_description
1 polymer ?
#
loop_
_entity_poly.entity_id
_entity_poly.type
_entity_poly.pdbx_seq_one_letter_code
_entity_poly.pdbx_strand_id
1 'polypeptide(L)' 'MLLQVDNVVINTDQIQLIKIDDQANYVIIFFSDTHSRKVSFPNYDDLDRFLTKLGRKDHFA' A
#
# COMPACT_ATOMS: atom_id res chain seq x y z
N MET A 1 -1.51 -13.07 -2.83
CA MET A 1 -1.43 -12.42 -4.15
C MET A 1 -0.17 -11.56 -4.21
N LEU A 2 0.49 -11.45 -5.37
CA LEU A 2 1.66 -10.59 -5.52
C LEU A 2 1.24 -9.29 -6.22
N LEU A 3 1.59 -8.15 -5.64
CA LEU A 3 1.31 -6.82 -6.18
C LEU A 3 2.63 -6.15 -6.54
N GLN A 4 2.82 -5.84 -7.83
CA GLN A 4 3.97 -5.07 -8.28
C GLN A 4 3.60 -3.58 -8.32
N VAL A 5 4.39 -2.77 -7.62
CA VAL A 5 4.32 -1.31 -7.64
C VAL A 5 5.68 -0.81 -8.06
N ASP A 6 5.75 -0.20 -9.25
CA ASP A 6 7.00 0.25 -9.86
C ASP A 6 8.04 -0.90 -9.90
N ASN A 7 9.17 -0.77 -9.21
CA ASN A 7 10.22 -1.81 -9.09
C ASN A 7 10.09 -2.72 -7.85
N VAL A 8 8.96 -2.67 -7.15
CA VAL A 8 8.77 -3.37 -5.88
C VAL A 8 7.68 -4.43 -6.02
N VAL A 9 8.03 -5.69 -5.71
CA VAL A 9 7.07 -6.77 -5.55
C VAL A 9 6.68 -6.89 -4.09
N ILE A 10 5.38 -6.86 -3.82
CA ILE A 10 4.77 -6.92 -2.50
C ILE A 10 3.94 -8.19 -2.43
N ASN A 11 4.24 -9.08 -1.48
CA ASN A 11 3.39 -10.22 -1.20
C ASN A 11 2.24 -9.79 -0.27
N THR A 12 1.03 -9.70 -0.81
CA THR A 12 -0.14 -9.21 -0.07
C THR A 12 -0.63 -10.18 0.99
N ASP A 13 -0.30 -11.48 0.86
CA ASP A 13 -0.74 -12.50 1.83
C ASP A 13 0.02 -12.37 3.16
N GLN A 14 1.16 -11.67 3.15
CA GLN A 14 1.98 -11.42 4.33
C GLN A 14 1.76 -10.04 4.94
N ILE A 15 0.84 -9.24 4.39
CA ILE A 15 0.56 -7.90 4.91
C ILE A 15 -0.33 -8.03 6.15
N GLN A 16 0.16 -7.57 7.30
CA GLN A 16 -0.64 -7.46 8.51
C GLN A 16 -1.42 -6.14 8.55
N LEU A 17 -0.78 -5.04 8.17
CA LEU A 17 -1.38 -3.71 8.24
C LEU A 17 -0.86 -2.83 7.09
N ILE A 18 -1.74 -2.00 6.55
CA ILE A 18 -1.36 -0.92 5.64
C ILE A 18 -1.80 0.38 6.29
N LYS A 19 -0.85 1.30 6.50
CA LYS A 19 -1.13 2.70 6.87
C LYS A 19 -0.96 3.56 5.63
N ILE A 20 -1.97 4.36 5.33
CA ILE A 20 -1.99 5.29 4.21
C ILE A 20 -1.76 6.69 4.78
N ASP A 21 -0.82 7.42 4.20
CA ASP A 21 -0.65 8.85 4.42
C ASP A 21 -1.00 9.55 3.09
N ASP A 22 -2.24 10.03 3.02
CA ASP A 22 -2.82 10.71 1.87
C ASP A 22 -2.25 12.12 1.67
N GLN A 23 -1.82 12.78 2.75
CA GLN A 23 -1.18 14.10 2.68
C GLN A 23 0.23 14.04 2.09
N ALA A 24 0.95 12.95 2.33
CA ALA A 24 2.32 12.78 1.90
C ALA A 24 2.50 11.78 0.74
N ASN A 25 1.40 11.30 0.13
CA ASN A 25 1.38 10.39 -1.02
C ASN A 25 2.24 9.13 -0.83
N TYR A 26 2.18 8.50 0.35
CA TYR A 26 2.86 7.24 0.58
C TYR A 26 2.02 6.26 1.40
N VAL A 27 2.34 4.98 1.27
CA VAL A 27 1.81 3.92 2.13
C VAL A 27 2.95 3.24 2.87
N ILE A 28 2.67 2.87 4.12
CA ILE A 28 3.52 2.02 4.93
C ILE A 28 2.83 0.68 5.05
N ILE A 29 3.50 -0.36 4.58
CA ILE A 29 3.03 -1.74 4.59
C ILE A 29 3.79 -2.47 5.69
N PHE A 30 3.08 -2.94 6.70
CA PHE A 30 3.63 -3.73 7.79
C PHE A 30 3.41 -5.21 7.50
N PHE A 31 4.49 -5.97 7.52
CA PHE A 31 4.48 -7.43 7.42
C PHE A 31 4.65 -8.09 8.80
N SER A 32 5.24 -7.36 9.76
CA SER A 32 5.30 -7.69 11.18
C SER A 32 5.46 -6.40 12.01
N ASP A 33 5.46 -6.51 13.33
CA ASP A 33 5.70 -5.37 14.25
C ASP A 33 7.05 -4.67 14.03
N THR A 34 8.04 -5.40 13.48
CA THR A 34 9.41 -4.90 13.24
C THR A 34 9.76 -4.77 11.77
N HIS A 35 8.96 -5.34 10.86
CA HIS A 35 9.21 -5.31 9.42
C HIS A 35 8.12 -4.52 8.71
N SER A 36 8.50 -3.34 8.23
CA SER A 36 7.64 -2.51 7.40
C SER A 36 8.38 -2.01 6.17
N ARG A 37 7.62 -1.69 5.13
CA ARG A 37 8.12 -1.12 3.89
C ARG A 37 7.30 0.12 3.55
N LYS A 38 8.02 1.22 3.31
CA LYS A 38 7.43 2.45 2.78
C LYS A 38 7.46 2.41 1.27
N VAL A 39 6.32 2.72 0.65
CA VAL A 39 6.17 2.89 -0.79
C VAL A 39 5.64 4.30 -1.02
N SER A 40 6.45 5.15 -1.63
CA SER A 40 6.05 6.50 -2.02
C SER A 40 5.50 6.47 -3.44
N PHE A 41 4.45 7.25 -3.67
CA PHE A 41 3.83 7.41 -4.98
C PHE A 41 4.16 8.80 -5.50
N PRO A 42 4.56 8.94 -6.78
CA PRO A 42 4.86 10.24 -7.34
C PRO A 42 3.59 11.10 -7.43
N ASN A 43 2.44 10.49 -7.70
CA ASN A 43 1.16 11.16 -7.90
C ASN A 43 0.04 10.46 -7.11
N TYR A 44 -1.00 11.22 -6.74
CA TYR A 44 -2.18 10.71 -6.04
C TYR A 44 -2.93 9.65 -6.85
N ASP A 45 -2.98 9.77 -8.18
CA ASP A 45 -3.66 8.80 -9.06
C ASP A 45 -3.03 7.39 -8.97
N ASP A 46 -1.71 7.30 -8.80
CA ASP A 46 -1.01 6.03 -8.65
C ASP A 46 -1.33 5.38 -7.29
N LEU A 47 -1.49 6.21 -6.25
CA LEU A 47 -1.96 5.77 -4.94
C LEU A 47 -3.40 5.27 -5.01
N ASP A 48 -4.33 6.03 -5.61
CA ASP A 48 -5.75 5.61 -5.74
C ASP A 48 -5.88 4.29 -6.53
N ARG A 49 -5.09 4.13 -7.59
CA ARG A 49 -5.03 2.88 -8.35
C ARG A 49 -4.49 1.71 -7.53
N PHE A 50 -3.48 1.95 -6.70
CA PHE A 50 -2.95 0.96 -5.76
C PHE A 50 -3.98 0.54 -4.71
N LEU A 51 -4.68 1.51 -4.11
CA LEU A 51 -5.73 1.26 -3.12
C LEU A 51 -6.92 0.52 -3.71
N THR A 52 -7.34 0.90 -4.93
CA THR A 52 -8.40 0.22 -5.67
C THR A 52 -8.01 -1.23 -5.98
N LYS A 53 -6.78 -1.50 -6.40
CA LYS A 53 -6.28 -2.87 -6.66
C LYS A 53 -6.20 -3.74 -5.40
N LEU A 54 -5.96 -3.15 -4.25
CA LEU A 54 -6.00 -3.83 -2.96
C LEU A 54 -7.42 -4.19 -2.49
N GLY A 55 -8.45 -3.81 -3.25
CA GLY A 55 -9.85 -4.06 -2.89
C GLY A 55 -10.32 -3.28 -1.66
N ARG A 56 -9.60 -2.22 -1.26
CA ARG A 56 -9.91 -1.44 -0.04
C ARG A 56 -10.79 -0.21 -0.29
N LYS A 57 -11.54 -0.17 -1.40
CA LYS A 57 -12.44 0.97 -1.68
C LYS A 57 -13.63 1.04 -0.72
N ASP A 58 -13.97 -0.06 -0.03
CA ASP A 58 -15.19 -0.17 0.79
C ASP A 58 -14.98 -0.14 2.32
N HIS A 59 -13.77 0.16 2.83
CA HIS A 59 -13.46 0.06 4.27
C HIS A 59 -13.04 1.38 4.96
N PHE A 60 -13.24 2.51 4.29
CA PHE A 60 -13.16 3.83 4.93
C PHE A 60 -14.56 4.42 5.01
N ALA A 61 -15.32 3.98 6.03
CA ALA A 61 -16.54 4.62 6.51
C ALA A 61 -16.35 4.97 7.98
#